data_AF-A0AA35SXG5-F1
#
_entry.id   AF-A0AA35SXG5-F1
#
_cell.length_a   1.000
_cell.length_b   1.000
_cell.length_c   1.000
_cell.angle_alpha   90.00
_cell.angle_beta   90.00
_cell.angle_gamma   90.00
#
_symmetry.space_group_name_H-M   'P 1'
#
loop_
_entity.id
_entity.type
_entity.pdbx_description
1 polymer ?
#
loop_
_entity_poly.entity_id
_entity_poly.type
_entity_poly.pdbx_seq_one_letter_code
_entity_poly.pdbx_strand_id
1 'polypeptide(L)'
;MIADDETTPVVTLSLSLSEIAEHEGWTFVTAMLDSRSSADTTVSVSAEPAELIEQREENTLTIPAGQTESIGFGVRLQAVDNDELAEATQTVTVSGTSENAQGVAGPENVTLTIIDDEAPFFADDSIAYTFTTGIAGSRFLPEAEFGNGKLTYSLSPAPSNDVTFTPEPPARIGVSATSVAAGETSYTLTATDADGDTDTMTISITVRKGVCPNSAAVSGYSDPGIVHDCEALLASRDTLSVDQSLNWDEDLPIDEWKGVELANGRVVGLRMSSEGIVGTIPSELGNLSNLQGLSLWATG
;
A
#
# COMPACT_ATOMS: atom_id res chain seq x y z
N MET A 1 36.42 -47.63 -45.64
CA MET A 1 35.08 -47.05 -45.45
C MET A 1 34.58 -47.52 -44.10
N ILE A 2 34.72 -46.68 -43.10
CA ILE A 2 33.92 -46.79 -41.88
C ILE A 2 32.94 -45.64 -42.03
N ALA A 3 31.64 -45.95 -42.13
CA ALA A 3 30.63 -44.93 -42.02
C ALA A 3 30.67 -44.45 -40.58
N ASP A 4 31.07 -43.19 -40.41
CA ASP A 4 31.05 -42.47 -39.14
C ASP A 4 29.58 -42.18 -38.83
N ASP A 5 28.97 -43.01 -37.99
CA ASP A 5 27.60 -42.83 -37.49
C ASP A 5 27.64 -41.99 -36.22
N GLU A 6 28.31 -40.83 -36.30
CA GLU A 6 28.25 -39.82 -35.26
C GLU A 6 26.98 -39.02 -35.54
N THR A 7 25.95 -39.28 -34.73
CA THR A 7 24.71 -38.49 -34.73
C THR A 7 25.08 -37.01 -34.63
N THR A 8 24.45 -36.16 -35.45
CA THR A 8 24.71 -34.72 -35.45
C THR A 8 24.63 -34.17 -34.02
N PRO A 9 25.71 -33.55 -33.48
CA PRO A 9 25.70 -33.01 -32.13
C PRO A 9 24.55 -32.02 -31.94
N VAL A 10 23.91 -32.07 -30.77
CA VAL A 10 22.78 -31.21 -30.41
C VAL A 10 23.21 -30.23 -29.34
N VAL A 11 22.95 -28.94 -29.57
CA VAL A 11 23.13 -27.88 -28.57
C VAL A 11 21.92 -27.82 -27.65
N THR A 12 22.14 -27.64 -26.35
CA THR A 12 21.12 -27.23 -25.37
C THR A 12 21.49 -25.87 -24.78
N LEU A 13 20.48 -25.04 -24.51
CA LEU A 13 20.63 -23.82 -23.73
C LEU A 13 20.30 -24.11 -22.26
N SER A 14 20.99 -23.40 -21.36
CA SER A 14 20.66 -23.38 -19.94
C SER A 14 20.67 -21.95 -19.44
N LEU A 15 19.71 -21.63 -18.58
CA LEU A 15 19.69 -20.39 -17.81
C LEU A 15 20.28 -20.66 -16.43
N SER A 16 21.07 -19.71 -15.89
CA SER A 16 21.51 -19.81 -14.49
C SER A 16 20.35 -19.64 -13.51
N LEU A 17 19.34 -18.86 -13.90
CA LEU A 17 18.05 -18.68 -13.26
C LEU A 17 16.94 -18.69 -14.32
N SER A 18 15.87 -19.44 -14.09
CA SER A 18 14.69 -19.46 -14.96
C SER A 18 13.65 -18.40 -14.58
N GLU A 19 13.83 -17.74 -13.43
CA GLU A 19 12.96 -16.67 -12.92
C GLU A 19 13.86 -15.56 -12.37
N ILE A 20 13.57 -14.31 -12.73
CA ILE A 20 14.30 -13.11 -12.29
C ILE A 20 13.31 -12.00 -11.93
N ALA A 21 13.72 -11.11 -11.03
CA ALA A 21 13.02 -9.86 -10.75
C ALA A 21 13.01 -8.92 -11.97
N GLU A 22 12.02 -8.04 -12.07
CA GLU A 22 11.95 -6.96 -13.06
C GLU A 22 12.98 -5.87 -12.73
N HIS A 23 13.01 -5.44 -11.48
CA HIS A 23 13.97 -4.52 -10.93
C HIS A 23 15.32 -5.21 -10.70
N GLU A 24 16.33 -4.76 -11.45
CA GLU A 24 17.73 -5.21 -11.37
C GLU A 24 17.98 -6.72 -11.60
N GLY A 25 16.96 -7.53 -11.91
CA GLY A 25 17.09 -8.97 -12.11
C GLY A 25 17.83 -9.36 -13.40
N TRP A 26 18.61 -10.44 -13.35
CA TRP A 26 19.37 -10.93 -14.50
C TRP A 26 19.70 -12.42 -14.43
N THR A 27 20.00 -13.02 -15.59
CA THR A 27 20.40 -14.42 -15.75
C THR A 27 21.51 -14.57 -16.80
N PHE A 28 22.29 -15.64 -16.73
CA PHE A 28 23.25 -16.02 -17.77
C PHE A 28 22.69 -17.16 -18.61
N VAL A 29 22.87 -17.06 -19.93
CA VAL A 29 22.65 -18.15 -20.89
C VAL A 29 23.98 -18.83 -21.18
N THR A 30 24.02 -20.16 -21.01
CA THR A 30 25.14 -21.02 -21.42
C THR A 30 24.66 -22.08 -22.40
N ALA A 31 25.61 -22.69 -23.12
CA ALA A 31 25.30 -23.73 -24.11
C ALA A 31 26.15 -24.98 -23.87
N MET A 32 25.53 -26.15 -24.08
CA MET A 32 26.19 -27.45 -23.98
C MET A 32 25.94 -28.28 -25.24
N LEU A 33 26.92 -29.05 -25.68
CA LEU A 33 26.74 -30.10 -26.68
C LEU A 33 26.55 -31.45 -25.99
N ASP A 34 25.64 -32.25 -26.53
CA ASP A 34 25.43 -33.65 -26.11
C ASP A 34 26.62 -34.57 -26.44
N SER A 35 27.44 -34.18 -27.40
CA SER A 35 28.59 -34.92 -27.92
C SER A 35 29.68 -33.97 -28.45
N ARG A 36 30.96 -34.40 -28.41
CA ARG A 36 32.08 -33.53 -28.84
C ARG A 36 32.08 -33.36 -30.36
N SER A 37 32.14 -32.12 -30.83
CA SER A 37 32.42 -31.81 -32.25
C SER A 37 33.91 -31.59 -32.47
N SER A 38 34.44 -31.99 -33.63
CA SER A 38 35.82 -31.68 -34.02
C SER A 38 36.01 -30.26 -34.55
N ALA A 39 34.93 -29.46 -34.62
CA ALA A 39 34.96 -28.06 -35.02
C ALA A 39 34.42 -27.16 -33.91
N ASP A 40 34.90 -25.92 -33.86
CA ASP A 40 34.32 -24.89 -32.99
C ASP A 40 32.84 -24.71 -33.35
N THR A 41 31.99 -24.65 -32.34
CA THR A 41 30.56 -24.43 -32.48
C THR A 41 30.20 -23.06 -31.93
N THR A 42 29.53 -22.25 -32.73
CA THR A 42 29.02 -20.94 -32.35
C THR A 42 27.52 -21.02 -32.16
N VAL A 43 27.01 -20.41 -31.08
CA VAL A 43 25.58 -20.32 -30.78
C VAL A 43 25.23 -18.84 -30.62
N SER A 44 24.42 -18.30 -31.54
CA SER A 44 23.88 -16.94 -31.41
C SER A 44 22.58 -16.98 -30.62
N VAL A 45 22.55 -16.29 -29.49
CA VAL A 45 21.42 -16.25 -28.55
C VAL A 45 20.53 -15.06 -28.86
N SER A 46 19.22 -15.27 -28.83
CA SER A 46 18.19 -14.23 -28.92
C SER A 46 17.12 -14.43 -27.85
N ALA A 47 16.44 -13.34 -27.46
CA ALA A 47 15.40 -13.34 -26.46
C ALA A 47 14.23 -12.47 -26.94
N GLU A 48 13.00 -12.97 -26.80
CA GLU A 48 11.78 -12.26 -27.21
C GLU A 48 10.66 -12.40 -26.16
N PRO A 49 9.86 -11.35 -25.87
CA PRO A 49 9.91 -10.01 -26.48
C PRO A 49 11.17 -9.22 -26.11
N ALA A 50 11.83 -8.62 -27.11
CA ALA A 50 13.09 -7.89 -26.91
C ALA A 50 12.96 -6.64 -26.03
N GLU A 51 11.75 -6.12 -25.82
CA GLU A 51 11.49 -4.95 -24.97
C GLU A 51 11.59 -5.25 -23.47
N LEU A 52 11.42 -6.51 -23.07
CA LEU A 52 11.49 -6.93 -21.67
C LEU A 52 12.92 -7.26 -21.20
N ILE A 53 13.88 -7.34 -22.12
CA ILE A 53 15.25 -7.77 -21.82
C ILE A 53 16.27 -6.84 -22.46
N GLU A 54 17.18 -6.34 -21.63
CA GLU A 54 18.42 -5.75 -22.08
C GLU A 54 19.51 -6.83 -22.15
N GLN A 55 19.82 -7.26 -23.37
CA GLN A 55 20.97 -8.12 -23.62
C GLN A 55 22.25 -7.28 -23.54
N ARG A 56 23.07 -7.52 -22.52
CA ARG A 56 24.38 -6.86 -22.38
C ARG A 56 25.47 -7.79 -22.91
N GLU A 57 26.48 -7.21 -23.58
CA GLU A 57 27.66 -7.89 -24.15
C GLU A 57 27.43 -8.63 -25.49
N GLU A 58 28.37 -9.51 -25.89
CA GLU A 58 28.26 -10.33 -27.11
C GLU A 58 27.12 -11.34 -26.96
N ASN A 59 26.30 -11.48 -28.01
CA ASN A 59 25.17 -12.42 -28.04
C ASN A 59 25.57 -13.83 -28.50
N THR A 60 26.86 -14.14 -28.55
CA THR A 60 27.36 -15.42 -29.06
C THR A 60 28.10 -16.21 -28.01
N LEU A 61 27.79 -17.50 -27.92
CA LEU A 61 28.52 -18.48 -27.15
C LEU A 61 29.43 -19.29 -28.08
N THR A 62 30.63 -19.61 -27.62
CA THR A 62 31.56 -20.48 -28.36
C THR A 62 31.84 -21.74 -27.56
N ILE A 63 31.65 -22.90 -28.18
CA ILE A 63 32.06 -24.21 -27.69
C ILE A 63 33.25 -24.65 -28.54
N PRO A 64 34.49 -24.62 -28.00
CA PRO A 64 35.67 -24.94 -28.78
C PRO A 64 35.67 -26.39 -29.27
N ALA A 65 36.37 -26.65 -30.38
CA ALA A 65 36.56 -27.98 -30.93
C ALA A 65 37.06 -28.95 -29.85
N GLY A 66 36.40 -30.10 -29.78
CA GLY A 66 36.65 -31.13 -28.80
C GLY A 66 36.12 -30.82 -27.41
N GLN A 67 35.42 -29.71 -27.15
CA GLN A 67 34.73 -29.43 -25.88
C GLN A 67 33.22 -29.70 -26.00
N THR A 68 32.54 -29.71 -24.86
CA THR A 68 31.08 -29.84 -24.78
C THR A 68 30.40 -28.64 -24.12
N GLU A 69 31.14 -27.68 -23.56
CA GLU A 69 30.58 -26.54 -22.84
C GLU A 69 31.07 -25.23 -23.45
N SER A 70 30.21 -24.21 -23.45
CA SER A 70 30.56 -22.87 -23.88
C SER A 70 31.59 -22.26 -22.94
N ILE A 71 32.61 -21.61 -23.50
CA ILE A 71 33.61 -20.86 -22.72
C ILE A 71 33.17 -19.40 -22.50
N GLY A 72 33.71 -18.77 -21.45
CA GLY A 72 33.39 -17.38 -21.09
C GLY A 72 32.35 -17.28 -19.98
N PHE A 73 31.81 -16.08 -19.77
CA PHE A 73 30.82 -15.79 -18.73
C PHE A 73 29.37 -16.12 -19.14
N GLY A 74 29.15 -16.52 -20.40
CA GLY A 74 27.80 -16.69 -20.96
C GLY A 74 27.25 -15.39 -21.54
N VAL A 75 26.01 -15.44 -22.04
CA VAL A 75 25.27 -14.24 -22.51
C VAL A 75 24.43 -13.74 -21.34
N ARG A 76 24.58 -12.47 -20.95
CA ARG A 76 23.78 -11.88 -19.86
C ARG A 76 22.47 -11.31 -20.41
N LEU A 77 21.35 -11.78 -19.85
CA LEU A 77 20.02 -11.20 -20.06
C LEU A 77 19.60 -10.50 -18.77
N GLN A 78 19.30 -9.21 -18.85
CA GLN A 78 18.81 -8.40 -17.73
C GLN A 78 17.37 -7.97 -18.00
N ALA A 79 16.49 -8.07 -17.00
CA ALA A 79 15.14 -7.54 -17.12
C ALA A 79 15.18 -6.02 -17.28
N VAL A 80 14.25 -5.49 -18.08
CA VAL A 80 14.05 -4.05 -18.22
C VAL A 80 12.98 -3.65 -17.22
N ASP A 81 13.40 -2.97 -16.15
CA ASP A 81 12.52 -2.21 -15.27
C ASP A 81 11.91 -1.07 -16.07
N ASN A 82 10.61 -1.19 -16.36
CA ASN A 82 9.96 -0.39 -17.39
C ASN A 82 9.05 0.70 -16.83
N ASP A 83 8.53 0.54 -15.62
CA ASP A 83 7.77 1.53 -14.88
C ASP A 83 7.80 1.30 -13.35
N GLU A 84 6.91 1.95 -12.60
CA GLU A 84 6.79 1.80 -11.14
C GLU A 84 5.46 1.14 -10.78
N LEU A 85 4.80 0.47 -11.73
CA LEU A 85 3.47 -0.10 -11.57
C LEU A 85 3.55 -1.60 -11.42
N ALA A 86 2.88 -2.14 -10.42
CA ALA A 86 2.77 -3.59 -10.30
C ALA A 86 1.98 -4.19 -11.49
N GLU A 87 2.63 -5.06 -12.24
CA GLU A 87 2.14 -5.76 -13.42
C GLU A 87 2.01 -7.28 -13.18
N ALA A 88 1.58 -8.00 -14.23
CA ALA A 88 1.53 -9.44 -14.18
C ALA A 88 2.88 -10.03 -14.62
N THR A 89 3.31 -11.10 -13.96
CA THR A 89 4.48 -11.89 -14.36
C THR A 89 4.52 -12.13 -15.89
N GLN A 90 5.66 -11.79 -16.49
CA GLN A 90 5.87 -11.88 -17.92
C GLN A 90 6.82 -13.03 -18.27
N THR A 91 6.78 -13.48 -19.53
CA THR A 91 7.65 -14.57 -20.00
C THR A 91 8.42 -14.18 -21.25
N VAL A 92 9.69 -14.51 -21.26
CA VAL A 92 10.62 -14.34 -22.37
C VAL A 92 11.02 -15.71 -22.91
N THR A 93 10.90 -15.86 -24.23
CA THR A 93 11.43 -17.02 -24.94
C THR A 93 12.89 -16.75 -25.31
N VAL A 94 13.81 -17.54 -24.74
CA VAL A 94 15.23 -17.51 -25.09
C VAL A 94 15.50 -18.62 -26.11
N SER A 95 16.00 -18.23 -27.27
CA SER A 95 16.31 -19.13 -28.38
C SER A 95 17.75 -19.00 -28.82
N GLY A 96 18.20 -19.94 -29.64
CA GLY A 96 19.53 -19.88 -30.23
C GLY A 96 19.60 -20.47 -31.63
N THR A 97 20.54 -19.99 -32.43
CA THR A 97 20.93 -20.62 -33.70
C THR A 97 22.35 -21.15 -33.57
N SER A 98 22.54 -22.45 -33.78
CA SER A 98 23.85 -23.09 -33.72
C SER A 98 24.44 -23.37 -35.09
N GLU A 99 25.75 -23.16 -35.25
CA GLU A 99 26.48 -23.49 -36.47
C GLU A 99 27.88 -24.01 -36.16
N ASN A 100 28.34 -24.98 -36.96
CA ASN A 100 29.73 -25.43 -37.01
C ASN A 100 30.03 -26.05 -38.38
N ALA A 101 31.31 -26.31 -38.66
CA ALA A 101 31.75 -26.85 -39.96
C ALA A 101 31.37 -28.33 -40.21
N GLN A 102 30.89 -29.06 -39.19
CA GLN A 102 30.52 -30.49 -39.27
C GLN A 102 29.00 -30.73 -39.28
N GLY A 103 28.21 -29.68 -39.10
CA GLY A 103 26.79 -29.77 -38.78
C GLY A 103 26.55 -29.87 -37.27
N VAL A 104 25.54 -29.14 -36.80
CA VAL A 104 25.06 -29.12 -35.41
C VAL A 104 23.57 -28.84 -35.44
N ALA A 105 22.83 -29.39 -34.48
CA ALA A 105 21.39 -29.21 -34.35
C ALA A 105 21.03 -28.43 -33.08
N GLY A 106 19.80 -27.92 -33.04
CA GLY A 106 19.27 -27.17 -31.90
C GLY A 106 19.81 -25.73 -31.81
N PRO A 107 19.70 -25.10 -30.64
CA PRO A 107 19.01 -25.57 -29.44
C PRO A 107 17.47 -25.47 -29.48
N GLU A 108 16.81 -26.21 -28.60
CA GLU A 108 15.42 -25.92 -28.22
C GLU A 108 15.35 -24.61 -27.42
N ASN A 109 14.20 -23.92 -27.50
CA ASN A 109 13.97 -22.70 -26.75
C ASN A 109 13.81 -23.00 -25.26
N VAL A 110 14.26 -22.09 -24.41
CA VAL A 110 14.00 -22.10 -22.97
C VAL A 110 13.17 -20.88 -22.58
N THR A 111 12.43 -20.98 -21.49
CA THR A 111 11.59 -19.88 -20.97
C THR A 111 12.27 -19.25 -19.77
N LEU A 112 12.36 -17.92 -19.80
CA LEU A 112 12.72 -17.07 -18.67
C LEU A 112 11.44 -16.36 -18.20
N THR A 113 11.17 -16.40 -16.91
CA THR A 113 10.07 -15.67 -16.27
C THR A 113 10.61 -14.39 -15.66
N ILE A 114 9.96 -13.26 -15.91
CA ILE A 114 10.21 -11.98 -15.23
C ILE A 114 9.09 -11.77 -14.22
N ILE A 115 9.47 -11.66 -12.95
CA ILE A 115 8.60 -11.41 -11.82
C ILE A 115 8.70 -9.92 -11.52
N ASP A 116 7.61 -9.20 -11.78
CA ASP A 116 7.33 -7.86 -11.25
C ASP A 116 7.67 -7.82 -9.75
N ASP A 117 8.44 -6.83 -9.29
CA ASP A 117 8.93 -6.67 -7.90
C ASP A 117 8.81 -5.21 -7.42
N GLU A 118 7.78 -4.52 -7.94
CA GLU A 118 7.45 -3.14 -7.63
C GLU A 118 6.91 -3.03 -6.22
N ALA A 119 7.62 -2.28 -5.37
CA ALA A 119 7.24 -2.09 -3.98
C ALA A 119 5.88 -1.39 -3.82
N PRO A 120 5.14 -1.67 -2.74
CA PRO A 120 3.96 -0.87 -2.39
C PRO A 120 4.36 0.58 -2.13
N PHE A 121 3.40 1.51 -2.25
CA PHE A 121 3.64 2.95 -2.10
C PHE A 121 2.50 3.66 -1.39
N PHE A 122 2.82 4.44 -0.36
CA PHE A 122 1.89 5.36 0.26
C PHE A 122 1.97 6.76 -0.38
N ALA A 123 0.82 7.31 -0.78
CA ALA A 123 0.74 8.63 -1.39
C ALA A 123 1.15 9.79 -0.46
N ASP A 124 1.07 9.59 0.86
CA ASP A 124 1.40 10.58 1.88
C ASP A 124 2.46 10.04 2.85
N ASP A 125 3.46 10.85 3.19
CA ASP A 125 4.48 10.50 4.19
C ASP A 125 3.91 10.37 5.62
N SER A 126 2.81 11.07 5.89
CA SER A 126 2.21 11.08 7.23
C SER A 126 0.73 11.47 7.26
N ILE A 127 0.03 10.99 8.29
CA ILE A 127 -1.36 11.38 8.60
C ILE A 127 -1.56 11.53 10.11
N ALA A 128 -2.43 12.45 10.52
CA ALA A 128 -2.73 12.72 11.92
C ALA A 128 -4.21 12.46 12.25
N TYR A 129 -4.45 11.80 13.38
CA TYR A 129 -5.79 11.54 13.92
C TYR A 129 -5.93 12.08 15.34
N THR A 130 -7.07 12.74 15.58
CA THR A 130 -7.43 13.20 16.92
C THR A 130 -8.57 12.36 17.49
N PHE A 131 -8.37 11.86 18.70
CA PHE A 131 -9.39 11.19 19.51
C PHE A 131 -9.60 11.93 20.83
N THR A 132 -10.70 11.60 21.48
CA THR A 132 -11.07 12.20 22.77
C THR A 132 -11.03 11.13 23.86
N THR A 133 -10.42 11.45 25.01
CA THR A 133 -10.33 10.55 26.16
C THR A 133 -11.71 10.03 26.57
N GLY A 134 -11.82 8.72 26.81
CA GLY A 134 -13.07 8.10 27.29
C GLY A 134 -14.12 7.85 26.22
N ILE A 135 -13.81 8.10 24.93
CA ILE A 135 -14.68 7.76 23.81
C ILE A 135 -13.96 6.77 22.90
N ALA A 136 -14.56 5.59 22.71
CA ALA A 136 -14.07 4.65 21.71
C ALA A 136 -14.26 5.24 20.31
N GLY A 137 -13.27 5.03 19.44
CA GLY A 137 -13.36 5.47 18.06
C GLY A 137 -12.35 4.75 17.17
N SER A 138 -12.68 4.64 15.88
CA SER A 138 -11.79 4.11 14.86
C SER A 138 -11.72 5.04 13.65
N ARG A 139 -10.59 5.01 12.95
CA ARG A 139 -10.33 5.69 11.67
C ARG A 139 -9.81 4.66 10.68
N PHE A 140 -10.16 4.84 9.41
CA PHE A 140 -9.49 4.13 8.33
C PHE A 140 -8.07 4.65 8.25
N LEU A 141 -7.13 3.74 8.06
CA LEU A 141 -5.78 4.09 7.65
C LEU A 141 -5.75 4.24 6.13
N PRO A 142 -4.87 5.10 5.60
CA PRO A 142 -4.61 5.14 4.16
C PRO A 142 -4.13 3.77 3.68
N GLU A 143 -4.54 3.41 2.46
CA GLU A 143 -4.07 2.21 1.78
C GLU A 143 -2.84 2.59 0.95
N ALA A 144 -1.84 1.71 0.94
CA ALA A 144 -0.78 1.78 -0.05
C ALA A 144 -1.33 1.33 -1.41
N GLU A 145 -0.80 1.93 -2.47
CA GLU A 145 -1.02 1.55 -3.86
C GLU A 145 0.16 0.70 -4.34
N PHE A 146 0.03 0.06 -5.50
CA PHE A 146 1.04 -0.86 -6.08
C PHE A 146 1.36 -2.05 -5.16
N GLY A 147 2.53 -2.67 -5.33
CA GLY A 147 2.91 -3.88 -4.62
C GLY A 147 2.30 -5.15 -5.21
N ASN A 148 2.99 -6.26 -4.93
CA ASN A 148 2.65 -7.56 -5.47
C ASN A 148 1.54 -8.28 -4.71
N GLY A 149 0.45 -8.54 -5.41
CA GLY A 149 -0.66 -9.33 -4.87
C GLY A 149 -1.37 -8.63 -3.72
N LYS A 150 -1.65 -9.36 -2.63
CA LYS A 150 -2.43 -8.82 -1.50
C LYS A 150 -1.51 -8.16 -0.48
N LEU A 151 -1.65 -6.85 -0.32
CA LEU A 151 -0.96 -6.11 0.73
C LEU A 151 -1.40 -6.53 2.14
N THR A 152 -0.43 -6.55 3.04
CA THR A 152 -0.58 -6.72 4.47
C THR A 152 -0.05 -5.50 5.21
N TYR A 153 -0.61 -5.21 6.39
CA TYR A 153 -0.26 -4.02 7.16
C TYR A 153 0.23 -4.38 8.55
N SER A 154 1.28 -3.70 8.99
CA SER A 154 1.80 -3.78 10.35
C SER A 154 2.05 -2.40 10.95
N LEU A 155 2.06 -2.32 12.28
CA LEU A 155 2.22 -1.06 13.01
C LEU A 155 3.34 -1.18 14.04
N SER A 156 4.26 -0.20 14.05
CA SER A 156 5.40 -0.13 14.97
C SER A 156 5.49 1.25 15.64
N PRO A 157 5.77 1.38 16.95
CA PRO A 157 5.85 0.27 17.91
C PRO A 157 4.49 -0.42 18.06
N ALA A 158 4.49 -1.63 18.62
CA ALA A 158 3.24 -2.33 18.90
C ALA A 158 2.30 -1.44 19.73
N PRO A 159 1.01 -1.31 19.34
CA PRO A 159 0.05 -0.48 20.06
C PRO A 159 -0.02 -0.86 21.55
N SER A 160 -0.19 0.13 22.42
CA SER A 160 -0.56 -0.12 23.82
C SER A 160 -1.98 -0.71 23.89
N ASN A 161 -2.39 -1.21 25.05
CA ASN A 161 -3.75 -1.75 25.25
C ASN A 161 -4.88 -0.75 24.93
N ASP A 162 -4.54 0.54 24.89
CA ASP A 162 -5.47 1.64 24.68
C ASP A 162 -5.70 1.95 23.20
N VAL A 163 -4.78 1.53 22.31
CA VAL A 163 -4.84 1.74 20.86
C VAL A 163 -5.15 0.41 20.17
N THR A 164 -6.18 0.39 19.35
CA THR A 164 -6.57 -0.79 18.56
C THR A 164 -6.06 -0.64 17.14
N PHE A 165 -5.39 -1.67 16.61
CA PHE A 165 -4.99 -1.76 15.22
C PHE A 165 -5.63 -3.00 14.58
N THR A 166 -6.33 -2.80 13.46
CA THR A 166 -6.90 -3.88 12.64
C THR A 166 -6.16 -3.86 11.29
N PRO A 167 -5.30 -4.85 11.02
CA PRO A 167 -4.43 -4.86 9.83
C PRO A 167 -5.13 -5.29 8.53
N GLU A 168 -6.40 -5.68 8.58
CA GLU A 168 -7.13 -6.16 7.40
C GLU A 168 -7.60 -4.98 6.52
N PRO A 169 -7.40 -5.02 5.20
CA PRO A 169 -7.92 -3.99 4.30
C PRO A 169 -9.45 -3.88 4.37
N PRO A 170 -10.01 -2.68 4.61
CA PRO A 170 -9.29 -1.43 4.85
C PRO A 170 -8.76 -1.36 6.28
N ALA A 171 -7.45 -1.17 6.42
CA ALA A 171 -6.79 -1.17 7.71
C ALA A 171 -7.36 -0.06 8.61
N ARG A 172 -7.42 -0.31 9.92
CA ARG A 172 -7.99 0.65 10.87
C ARG A 172 -7.10 0.85 12.07
N ILE A 173 -7.10 2.08 12.56
CA ILE A 173 -6.55 2.45 13.86
C ILE A 173 -7.63 3.07 14.73
N GLY A 174 -7.56 2.85 16.03
CA GLY A 174 -8.57 3.35 16.95
C GLY A 174 -8.08 3.43 18.37
N VAL A 175 -8.94 3.94 19.23
CA VAL A 175 -8.74 3.98 20.67
C VAL A 175 -9.90 3.27 21.35
N SER A 176 -9.60 2.54 22.43
CA SER A 176 -10.64 1.93 23.26
C SER A 176 -11.24 2.98 24.21
N ALA A 177 -12.50 2.79 24.63
CA ALA A 177 -13.15 3.69 25.59
C ALA A 177 -12.48 3.68 26.98
N THR A 178 -11.63 2.69 27.25
CA THR A 178 -11.04 2.46 28.56
C THR A 178 -9.73 3.26 28.68
N SER A 179 -9.83 4.44 29.30
CA SER A 179 -8.70 5.18 29.88
C SER A 179 -7.46 5.40 29.01
N VAL A 180 -7.61 5.78 27.73
CA VAL A 180 -6.45 6.29 26.98
C VAL A 180 -6.00 7.60 27.62
N ALA A 181 -4.76 7.66 28.08
CA ALA A 181 -4.19 8.89 28.63
C ALA A 181 -4.11 9.97 27.55
N ALA A 182 -4.39 11.21 27.92
CA ALA A 182 -4.20 12.33 27.00
C ALA A 182 -2.70 12.45 26.65
N GLY A 183 -2.41 12.65 25.37
CA GLY A 183 -1.05 12.68 24.86
C GLY A 183 -0.98 12.53 23.35
N GLU A 184 0.24 12.56 22.85
CA GLU A 184 0.56 12.35 21.43
C GLU A 184 1.45 11.13 21.30
N THR A 185 1.12 10.26 20.36
CA THR A 185 1.90 9.07 20.01
C THR A 185 2.07 8.98 18.51
N SER A 186 3.24 8.52 18.06
CA SER A 186 3.50 8.25 16.66
C SER A 186 3.73 6.76 16.43
N TYR A 187 3.31 6.31 15.25
CA TYR A 187 3.49 4.97 14.76
C TYR A 187 4.01 5.00 13.33
N THR A 188 4.81 4.01 12.96
CA THR A 188 5.13 3.66 11.59
C THR A 188 4.13 2.60 11.13
N LEU A 189 3.33 2.92 10.14
CA LEU A 189 2.52 1.96 9.38
C LEU A 189 3.39 1.43 8.25
N THR A 190 3.49 0.11 8.14
CA THR A 190 4.23 -0.56 7.06
C THR A 190 3.24 -1.37 6.23
N ALA A 191 3.20 -1.09 4.92
CA ALA A 191 2.60 -1.96 3.93
C ALA A 191 3.66 -2.98 3.48
N THR A 192 3.25 -4.23 3.29
CA THR A 192 4.10 -5.31 2.80
C THR A 192 3.32 -6.14 1.81
N ASP A 193 3.91 -6.41 0.66
CA ASP A 193 3.32 -7.23 -0.40
C ASP A 193 3.71 -8.72 -0.31
N ALA A 194 3.54 -9.48 -1.39
CA ALA A 194 3.66 -10.93 -1.40
C ALA A 194 5.11 -11.46 -1.39
N ASP A 195 6.04 -10.75 -2.02
CA ASP A 195 7.48 -11.02 -2.06
C ASP A 195 8.25 -10.29 -0.96
N GLY A 196 7.62 -9.33 -0.29
CA GLY A 196 8.07 -8.78 0.98
C GLY A 196 8.66 -7.38 0.86
N ASP A 197 8.45 -6.73 -0.28
CA ASP A 197 8.74 -5.32 -0.45
C ASP A 197 7.78 -4.48 0.38
N THR A 198 8.28 -3.33 0.79
CA THR A 198 7.61 -2.51 1.79
C THR A 198 7.74 -1.05 1.52
N ASP A 199 6.69 -0.32 1.89
CA ASP A 199 6.75 1.11 2.11
C ASP A 199 6.12 1.46 3.46
N THR A 200 6.49 2.62 3.97
CA THR A 200 6.13 3.06 5.30
C THR A 200 5.67 4.50 5.35
N MET A 201 4.70 4.77 6.22
CA MET A 201 4.29 6.14 6.53
C MET A 201 4.14 6.35 8.03
N THR A 202 4.10 7.62 8.46
CA THR A 202 3.94 7.99 9.86
C THR A 202 2.48 8.29 10.22
N ILE A 203 1.94 7.59 11.22
CA ILE A 203 0.65 7.87 11.82
C ILE A 203 0.84 8.58 13.14
N SER A 204 0.34 9.82 13.26
CA SER A 204 0.30 10.56 14.53
C SER A 204 -1.09 10.46 15.14
N ILE A 205 -1.16 9.99 16.39
CA ILE A 205 -2.39 9.96 17.18
C ILE A 205 -2.28 10.99 18.29
N THR A 206 -3.22 11.91 18.34
CA THR A 206 -3.42 12.81 19.48
C THR A 206 -4.68 12.39 20.23
N VAL A 207 -4.53 12.01 21.50
CA VAL A 207 -5.66 11.87 22.41
C VAL A 207 -5.77 13.13 23.25
N ARG A 208 -6.80 13.92 23.01
CA ARG A 208 -7.10 15.11 23.81
C ARG A 208 -8.05 14.77 24.94
N LYS A 209 -7.89 15.45 26.08
CA LYS A 209 -8.90 15.39 27.14
C LYS A 209 -10.18 16.04 26.63
N GLY A 210 -11.26 15.25 26.61
CA GLY A 210 -12.57 15.75 26.24
C GLY A 210 -13.23 16.56 27.32
N VAL A 211 -14.15 17.41 26.91
CA VAL A 211 -14.96 18.25 27.80
C VAL A 211 -16.24 17.53 28.22
N CYS A 212 -16.92 16.93 27.24
CA CYS A 212 -18.19 16.23 27.45
C CYS A 212 -18.10 14.81 28.06
N PRO A 213 -17.02 14.03 27.94
CA PRO A 213 -16.96 12.72 28.59
C PRO A 213 -17.22 12.82 30.11
N ASN A 214 -18.28 12.16 30.58
CA ASN A 214 -18.78 12.19 31.97
C ASN A 214 -19.37 13.53 32.45
N SER A 215 -19.69 14.45 31.54
CA SER A 215 -20.36 15.70 31.89
C SER A 215 -21.88 15.51 32.09
N ALA A 216 -22.55 16.53 32.63
CA ALA A 216 -24.01 16.50 32.76
C ALA A 216 -24.71 16.50 31.39
N ALA A 217 -24.12 17.17 30.39
CA ALA A 217 -24.65 17.27 29.03
C ALA A 217 -24.96 15.92 28.40
N VAL A 218 -24.11 14.91 28.64
CA VAL A 218 -24.26 13.57 28.06
C VAL A 218 -24.75 12.53 29.06
N SER A 219 -25.06 12.95 30.28
CA SER A 219 -25.53 12.04 31.33
C SER A 219 -26.89 11.44 30.95
N GLY A 220 -27.04 10.12 31.11
CA GLY A 220 -28.29 9.42 30.79
C GLY A 220 -28.40 8.88 29.35
N TYR A 221 -27.40 9.11 28.50
CA TYR A 221 -27.34 8.57 27.14
C TYR A 221 -26.38 7.38 27.05
N SER A 222 -26.77 6.35 26.30
CA SER A 222 -25.96 5.12 26.10
C SER A 222 -25.20 5.11 24.77
N ASP A 223 -25.58 5.95 23.80
CA ASP A 223 -24.87 6.09 22.52
C ASP A 223 -23.63 6.98 22.72
N PRO A 224 -22.40 6.48 22.51
CA PRO A 224 -21.18 7.28 22.68
C PRO A 224 -21.08 8.45 21.69
N GLY A 225 -21.83 8.42 20.59
CA GLY A 225 -21.89 9.48 19.59
C GLY A 225 -22.43 10.80 20.15
N ILE A 226 -23.22 10.79 21.23
CA ILE A 226 -23.69 12.03 21.87
C ILE A 226 -22.53 12.87 22.42
N VAL A 227 -21.43 12.21 22.81
CA VAL A 227 -20.25 12.90 23.32
C VAL A 227 -19.54 13.64 22.18
N HIS A 228 -19.49 13.04 20.99
CA HIS A 228 -18.99 13.73 19.79
C HIS A 228 -19.90 14.90 19.41
N ASP A 229 -21.22 14.71 19.47
CA ASP A 229 -22.16 15.77 19.16
C ASP A 229 -22.01 16.95 20.15
N CYS A 230 -21.90 16.65 21.46
CA CYS A 230 -21.63 17.63 22.51
C CYS A 230 -20.34 18.42 22.27
N GLU A 231 -19.22 17.74 21.96
CA GLU A 231 -17.94 18.44 21.69
C GLU A 231 -18.01 19.31 20.44
N ALA A 232 -18.65 18.82 19.37
CA ALA A 232 -18.83 19.56 18.13
C ALA A 232 -19.62 20.86 18.35
N LEU A 233 -20.69 20.78 19.14
CA LEU A 233 -21.51 21.93 19.50
C LEU A 233 -20.77 22.91 20.42
N LEU A 234 -20.08 22.43 21.48
CA LEU A 234 -19.27 23.32 22.34
C LEU A 234 -18.18 24.05 21.55
N ALA A 235 -17.50 23.37 20.62
CA ALA A 235 -16.51 24.01 19.75
C ALA A 235 -17.15 25.01 18.77
N SER A 236 -18.37 24.73 18.32
CA SER A 236 -19.14 25.63 17.44
C SER A 236 -19.69 26.85 18.17
N ARG A 237 -19.96 26.74 19.47
CA ARG A 237 -20.60 27.78 20.30
C ARG A 237 -19.88 29.12 20.19
N ASP A 238 -18.58 29.13 20.38
CA ASP A 238 -17.78 30.36 20.47
C ASP A 238 -17.72 31.10 19.11
N THR A 239 -17.92 30.37 18.01
CA THR A 239 -18.00 30.94 16.66
C THR A 239 -19.41 31.40 16.31
N LEU A 240 -20.42 30.69 16.79
CA LEU A 240 -21.84 30.98 16.52
C LEU A 240 -22.46 31.99 17.48
N SER A 241 -21.78 32.42 18.55
CA SER A 241 -22.39 33.25 19.58
C SER A 241 -21.42 34.29 20.15
N VAL A 242 -21.64 35.57 19.84
CA VAL A 242 -20.83 36.69 20.37
C VAL A 242 -21.17 37.10 21.80
N ASP A 243 -22.37 36.82 22.28
CA ASP A 243 -22.85 37.25 23.61
C ASP A 243 -23.22 36.08 24.54
N GLN A 244 -22.72 34.87 24.26
CA GLN A 244 -23.14 33.63 24.94
C GLN A 244 -24.67 33.44 24.96
N SER A 245 -25.33 33.83 23.86
CA SER A 245 -26.78 33.68 23.70
C SER A 245 -27.23 32.21 23.62
N LEU A 246 -26.27 31.32 23.31
CA LEU A 246 -26.39 29.88 23.38
C LEU A 246 -26.00 29.40 24.78
N ASN A 247 -26.91 28.68 25.43
CA ASN A 247 -26.68 28.02 26.73
C ASN A 247 -25.99 26.65 26.58
N TRP A 248 -25.20 26.46 25.53
CA TRP A 248 -24.49 25.21 25.30
C TRP A 248 -23.34 25.11 26.29
N ASP A 249 -23.48 24.19 27.23
CA ASP A 249 -22.59 24.06 28.38
C ASP A 249 -22.53 22.60 28.84
N GLU A 250 -21.33 22.11 29.13
CA GLU A 250 -21.11 20.73 29.58
C GLU A 250 -21.84 20.38 30.90
N ASP A 251 -22.14 21.38 31.73
CA ASP A 251 -22.85 21.24 33.00
C ASP A 251 -24.38 21.24 32.85
N LEU A 252 -24.90 21.48 31.63
CA LEU A 252 -26.34 21.46 31.33
C LEU A 252 -26.67 20.25 30.43
N PRO A 253 -27.73 19.45 30.72
CA PRO A 253 -28.19 18.37 29.84
C PRO A 253 -28.38 18.85 28.39
N ILE A 254 -27.89 18.08 27.42
CA ILE A 254 -27.84 18.50 26.01
C ILE A 254 -29.23 18.65 25.37
N ASP A 255 -30.26 18.01 25.93
CA ASP A 255 -31.67 18.21 25.54
C ASP A 255 -32.27 19.52 26.07
N GLU A 256 -31.61 20.19 27.00
CA GLU A 256 -31.96 21.53 27.48
C GLU A 256 -31.21 22.65 26.72
N TRP A 257 -30.31 22.28 25.81
CA TRP A 257 -29.56 23.23 25.00
C TRP A 257 -30.48 23.91 23.97
N LYS A 258 -30.44 25.23 23.96
CA LYS A 258 -31.26 26.09 23.11
C LYS A 258 -31.02 25.73 21.65
N GLY A 259 -32.10 25.37 20.99
CA GLY A 259 -32.12 25.05 19.56
C GLY A 259 -31.56 23.67 19.19
N VAL A 260 -31.24 22.81 20.15
CA VAL A 260 -30.81 21.43 19.89
C VAL A 260 -32.01 20.49 19.90
N GLU A 261 -32.13 19.66 18.87
CA GLU A 261 -33.11 18.57 18.79
C GLU A 261 -32.39 17.23 18.81
N LEU A 262 -32.80 16.36 19.73
CA LEU A 262 -32.24 15.01 19.87
C LEU A 262 -33.22 13.94 19.38
N ALA A 263 -32.68 12.88 18.80
CA ALA A 263 -33.38 11.62 18.61
C ALA A 263 -32.43 10.45 18.83
N ASN A 264 -32.89 9.42 19.55
CA ASN A 264 -32.09 8.23 19.90
C ASN A 264 -30.73 8.56 20.55
N GLY A 265 -30.69 9.62 21.36
CA GLY A 265 -29.46 10.06 22.02
C GLY A 265 -28.42 10.65 21.07
N ARG A 266 -28.83 11.26 19.96
CA ARG A 266 -27.96 11.93 18.98
C ARG A 266 -28.59 13.24 18.54
N VAL A 267 -27.76 14.23 18.19
CA VAL A 267 -28.23 15.52 17.65
C VAL A 267 -28.71 15.31 16.22
N VAL A 268 -30.00 15.58 15.99
CA VAL A 268 -30.64 15.45 14.67
C VAL A 268 -31.12 16.79 14.11
N GLY A 269 -31.22 17.82 14.95
CA GLY A 269 -31.64 19.14 14.50
C GLY A 269 -30.94 20.26 15.25
N LEU A 270 -30.61 21.31 14.51
CA LEU A 270 -30.18 22.60 15.04
C LEU A 270 -31.09 23.69 14.49
N ARG A 271 -31.88 24.31 15.37
CA ARG A 271 -32.84 25.36 15.04
C ARG A 271 -32.63 26.57 15.94
N MET A 272 -32.05 27.61 15.39
CA MET A 272 -31.73 28.82 16.13
C MET A 272 -32.52 30.02 15.61
N SER A 273 -32.90 30.91 16.53
CA SER A 273 -33.56 32.18 16.20
C SER A 273 -32.55 33.31 16.00
N SER A 274 -32.99 34.39 15.34
CA SER A 274 -32.23 35.59 14.97
C SER A 274 -31.43 36.28 16.09
N GLU A 275 -31.67 35.93 17.34
CA GLU A 275 -31.06 36.60 18.49
C GLU A 275 -29.80 35.87 18.91
N GLY A 276 -28.66 36.37 18.42
CA GLY A 276 -27.35 36.05 18.98
C GLY A 276 -26.45 35.13 18.16
N ILE A 277 -26.83 34.79 16.92
CA ILE A 277 -25.89 34.25 15.93
C ILE A 277 -25.25 35.35 15.12
N VAL A 278 -23.92 35.41 15.16
CA VAL A 278 -23.11 36.18 14.22
C VAL A 278 -21.86 35.37 13.85
N GLY A 279 -21.18 35.78 12.79
CA GLY A 279 -19.94 35.13 12.36
C GLY A 279 -20.15 34.14 11.21
N THR A 280 -19.26 33.16 11.13
CA THR A 280 -19.24 32.14 10.07
C THR A 280 -19.77 30.82 10.59
N ILE A 281 -20.29 29.99 9.70
CA ILE A 281 -20.66 28.60 10.04
C ILE A 281 -19.37 27.85 10.40
N PRO A 282 -19.23 27.34 11.63
CA PRO A 282 -18.04 26.59 12.02
C PRO A 282 -18.03 25.21 11.36
N SER A 283 -16.84 24.78 10.94
CA SER A 283 -16.64 23.48 10.28
C SER A 283 -17.00 22.30 11.18
N GLU A 284 -16.95 22.50 12.49
CA GLU A 284 -17.21 21.52 13.55
C GLU A 284 -18.65 21.01 13.51
N LEU A 285 -19.60 21.79 12.98
CA LEU A 285 -20.97 21.30 12.72
C LEU A 285 -20.98 20.11 11.73
N GLY A 286 -19.97 20.01 10.86
CA GLY A 286 -19.79 18.86 9.97
C GLY A 286 -19.53 17.54 10.70
N ASN A 287 -19.16 17.58 11.99
CA ASN A 287 -18.94 16.38 12.80
C ASN A 287 -20.24 15.78 13.36
N LEU A 288 -21.39 16.47 13.22
CA LEU A 288 -22.70 15.99 13.67
C LEU A 288 -23.28 14.95 12.70
N SER A 289 -22.85 13.69 12.82
CA SER A 289 -23.12 12.66 11.81
C SER A 289 -24.59 12.24 11.65
N ASN A 290 -25.47 12.62 12.57
CA ASN A 290 -26.91 12.35 12.50
C ASN A 290 -27.77 13.60 12.27
N LEU A 291 -27.15 14.75 11.97
CA LEU A 291 -27.87 16.00 11.73
C LEU A 291 -28.73 15.88 10.46
N GLN A 292 -30.04 16.09 10.62
CA GLN A 292 -31.03 16.03 9.54
C GLN A 292 -31.60 17.42 9.21
N GLY A 293 -31.60 18.33 10.18
CA GLY A 293 -32.09 19.69 10.00
C GLY A 293 -31.11 20.72 10.54
N LEU A 294 -30.71 21.69 9.70
CA LEU A 294 -29.90 22.83 10.09
C LEU A 294 -30.61 24.12 9.67
N SER A 295 -31.01 24.92 10.65
CA SER A 295 -31.64 26.23 10.46
C SER A 295 -30.90 27.26 11.32
N LEU A 296 -29.96 27.96 10.69
CA LEU A 296 -29.21 29.06 11.26
C LEU A 296 -29.72 30.36 10.64
N TRP A 297 -30.27 31.26 11.44
CA TRP A 297 -30.73 32.56 10.98
C TRP A 297 -30.08 33.67 11.81
N ALA A 298 -29.37 34.58 11.15
CA ALA A 298 -28.75 35.76 11.77
C ALA A 298 -29.45 37.03 11.27
N THR A 299 -29.69 38.00 12.15
CA THR A 299 -30.00 39.38 11.72
C THR A 299 -28.70 40.14 11.58
N GLY A 300 -28.34 40.48 10.33
CA GLY A 300 -27.13 41.24 10.00
C GLY A 300 -27.16 42.68 10.49
#